data_AF-H4F9H0-F1
#
_entry.id   AF-H4F9H0-F1
#
_cell.length_a   1.000
_cell.length_b   1.000
_cell.length_c   1.000
_cell.angle_alpha   90.00
_cell.angle_beta   90.00
_cell.angle_gamma   90.00
#
_symmetry.space_group_name_H-M   'P 1'
#
loop_
_entity.id
_entity.type
_entity.pdbx_description
1 polymer ?
#
loop_
_entity_poly.entity_id
_entity_poly.type
_entity_poly.pdbx_seq_one_letter_code
_entity_poly.pdbx_strand_id
1 'polypeptide(L)'
;MRPGISLREDFDAEGLRRLARQSKHAAQARRLLALALIYDGGSRSDAAQLGNVTLQIVRDWVMRFNERGPEGLIDGKAPGPKSLLNDQQRVVLAKAIERGPTPYLDGVVRWRLCDLAQWIWEEFRVSVSEQTLSREVRAMGYRKLAARPKHHAQDPQAIE
;
A
#
# COMPACT_ATOMS: atom_id res chain seq x y z
N MET A 1 11.19 -28.56 -21.76
CA MET A 1 10.69 -28.07 -20.44
C MET A 1 11.80 -27.28 -19.77
N ARG A 2 11.54 -26.08 -19.27
CA ARG A 2 12.54 -25.37 -18.44
C ARG A 2 12.66 -26.12 -17.10
N PRO A 3 13.87 -26.40 -16.59
CA PRO A 3 14.04 -27.02 -15.29
C PRO A 3 13.32 -26.18 -14.22
N GLY A 4 12.66 -26.86 -13.27
CA GLY A 4 12.01 -26.19 -12.14
C GLY A 4 13.05 -25.51 -11.25
N ILE A 5 12.69 -24.39 -10.61
CA ILE A 5 13.57 -23.73 -9.63
C ILE A 5 13.83 -24.70 -8.47
N SER A 6 15.10 -25.02 -8.21
CA SER A 6 15.52 -25.86 -7.08
C SER A 6 15.20 -25.19 -5.74
N LEU A 7 14.83 -25.99 -4.75
CA LEU A 7 14.75 -25.52 -3.37
C LEU A 7 16.17 -25.35 -2.81
N ARG A 8 16.35 -24.41 -1.89
CA ARG A 8 17.59 -24.24 -1.11
C ARG A 8 17.98 -25.53 -0.37
N GLU A 9 19.26 -25.77 -0.16
CA GLU A 9 19.77 -27.08 0.32
C GLU A 9 19.98 -27.16 1.83
N ASP A 10 19.85 -26.05 2.55
CA ASP A 10 19.99 -25.95 4.00
C ASP A 10 18.72 -26.34 4.78
N PHE A 11 17.72 -26.90 4.08
CA PHE A 11 16.49 -27.43 4.66
C PHE A 11 16.18 -28.81 4.09
N ASP A 12 15.40 -29.58 4.85
CA ASP A 12 14.92 -30.89 4.48
C ASP A 12 13.42 -31.04 4.76
N ALA A 13 12.84 -32.15 4.30
CA ALA A 13 11.43 -32.42 4.46
C ALA A 13 11.00 -32.55 5.94
N GLU A 14 11.85 -33.14 6.79
CA GLU A 14 11.55 -33.32 8.21
C GLU A 14 11.51 -31.97 8.95
N GLY A 15 12.49 -31.10 8.70
CA GLY A 15 12.56 -29.75 9.22
C GLY A 15 11.33 -28.94 8.84
N LEU A 16 10.90 -29.00 7.58
CA LEU A 16 9.68 -28.31 7.15
C LEU A 16 8.41 -28.86 7.82
N ARG A 17 8.30 -30.17 8.01
CA ARG A 17 7.18 -30.77 8.78
C ARG A 17 7.18 -30.32 10.23
N ARG A 18 8.36 -30.21 10.86
CA ARG A 18 8.51 -29.72 12.23
C ARG A 18 8.06 -28.26 12.35
N LEU A 19 8.49 -27.41 11.42
CA LEU A 19 8.06 -26.02 11.33
C LEU A 19 6.56 -25.90 11.07
N ALA A 20 5.99 -26.75 10.22
CA ALA A 20 4.56 -26.76 9.94
C ALA A 20 3.72 -27.06 11.19
N ARG A 21 4.17 -28.00 12.05
CA ARG A 21 3.51 -28.31 13.33
C ARG A 21 3.60 -27.18 14.35
N GLN A 22 4.68 -26.39 14.31
CA GLN A 22 4.92 -25.27 15.22
C GLN A 22 4.28 -23.96 14.73
N SER A 23 3.93 -23.88 13.44
CA SER A 23 3.36 -22.68 12.85
C SER A 23 1.98 -22.36 13.42
N LYS A 24 1.79 -21.10 13.82
CA LYS A 24 0.50 -20.55 14.22
C LYS A 24 -0.36 -20.12 13.02
N HIS A 25 0.17 -20.19 11.81
CA HIS A 25 -0.47 -19.74 10.58
C HIS A 25 -0.84 -20.94 9.70
N ALA A 26 -2.12 -21.30 9.64
CA ALA A 26 -2.60 -22.46 8.87
C ALA A 26 -2.18 -22.42 7.39
N ALA A 27 -2.14 -21.22 6.78
CA ALA A 27 -1.66 -21.05 5.41
C ALA A 27 -0.16 -21.37 5.28
N GLN A 28 0.67 -20.89 6.21
CA GLN A 28 2.10 -21.19 6.24
C GLN A 28 2.34 -22.69 6.44
N ALA A 29 1.65 -23.33 7.38
CA ALA A 29 1.75 -24.76 7.62
C ALA A 29 1.46 -25.59 6.36
N ARG A 30 0.38 -25.26 5.62
CA ARG A 30 0.06 -25.94 4.35
C ARG A 30 1.17 -25.77 3.30
N ARG A 31 1.73 -24.57 3.19
CA ARG A 31 2.83 -24.26 2.26
C ARG A 31 4.10 -25.02 2.61
N LEU A 32 4.45 -25.08 3.90
CA LEU A 32 5.58 -25.85 4.40
C LEU A 32 5.42 -27.35 4.11
N LEU A 33 4.22 -27.91 4.29
CA LEU A 33 3.95 -29.31 3.94
C LEU A 33 4.05 -29.57 2.43
N ALA A 34 3.58 -28.65 1.58
CA ALA A 34 3.74 -28.74 0.14
C ALA A 34 5.21 -28.72 -0.30
N LEU A 35 6.05 -27.88 0.31
CA LEU A 35 7.49 -27.87 0.02
C LEU A 35 8.20 -29.09 0.60
N ALA A 36 7.78 -29.62 1.76
CA ALA A 36 8.32 -30.85 2.33
C ALA A 36 8.14 -32.05 1.39
N LEU A 37 6.99 -32.11 0.70
CA LEU A 37 6.74 -33.13 -0.32
C LEU A 37 7.74 -33.06 -1.48
N ILE A 38 8.14 -31.85 -1.90
CA ILE A 38 9.14 -31.66 -2.96
C ILE A 38 10.53 -32.09 -2.46
N TYR A 39 10.88 -31.82 -1.21
CA TYR A 39 12.13 -32.30 -0.61
C TYR A 39 12.20 -33.83 -0.54
N ASP A 40 11.08 -34.52 -0.33
CA ASP A 40 10.99 -35.99 -0.39
C ASP A 40 11.00 -36.56 -1.83
N GLY A 41 11.25 -35.72 -2.84
CA GLY A 41 11.27 -36.11 -4.25
C GLY A 41 9.90 -36.19 -4.90
N GLY A 42 8.84 -35.76 -4.21
CA GLY A 42 7.50 -35.65 -4.78
C GLY A 42 7.42 -34.61 -5.91
N SER A 43 6.44 -34.77 -6.80
CA SER A 43 6.31 -33.87 -7.94
C SER A 43 5.75 -32.50 -7.51
N ARG A 44 6.06 -31.45 -8.27
CA ARG A 44 5.46 -30.12 -8.06
C ARG A 44 3.94 -30.13 -8.30
N SER A 45 3.44 -31.09 -9.09
CA SER A 45 2.01 -31.30 -9.30
C SER A 45 1.33 -31.84 -8.04
N ASP A 46 1.96 -32.80 -7.36
CA ASP A 46 1.44 -33.33 -6.09
C ASP A 46 1.47 -32.25 -5.01
N ALA A 47 2.52 -31.43 -4.97
CA ALA A 47 2.61 -30.29 -4.06
C ALA A 47 1.51 -29.25 -4.34
N ALA A 48 1.18 -29.00 -5.61
CA ALA A 48 0.09 -28.11 -6.01
C ALA A 48 -1.28 -28.68 -5.59
N GLN A 49 -1.49 -29.99 -5.75
CA GLN A 49 -2.70 -30.68 -5.31
C GLN A 49 -2.85 -30.64 -3.79
N LEU A 50 -1.78 -30.92 -3.03
CA LEU A 50 -1.77 -30.82 -1.57
C LEU A 50 -2.06 -29.39 -1.09
N GLY A 51 -1.51 -28.40 -1.80
CA GLY A 51 -1.74 -26.99 -1.52
C GLY A 51 -3.11 -26.47 -1.95
N ASN A 52 -3.86 -27.23 -2.77
CA ASN A 52 -5.03 -26.80 -3.52
C ASN A 52 -4.78 -25.50 -4.30
N VAL A 53 -3.66 -25.46 -5.04
CA VAL A 53 -3.20 -24.28 -5.78
C VAL A 53 -2.66 -24.69 -7.15
N THR A 54 -2.30 -23.71 -7.98
CA THR A 54 -1.68 -23.96 -9.29
C THR A 54 -0.18 -24.19 -9.16
N LEU A 55 0.44 -24.79 -10.19
CA LEU A 55 1.91 -24.94 -10.29
C LEU A 55 2.64 -23.59 -10.21
N GLN A 56 2.04 -22.52 -10.71
CA GLN A 56 2.61 -21.17 -10.64
C GLN A 56 2.69 -20.68 -9.19
N ILE A 57 1.66 -20.95 -8.38
CA ILE A 57 1.68 -20.58 -6.96
C ILE A 57 2.72 -21.39 -6.19
N VAL A 58 2.89 -22.69 -6.49
CA VAL A 58 3.97 -23.49 -5.90
C VAL A 58 5.35 -22.93 -6.29
N ARG A 59 5.53 -22.52 -7.55
CA ARG A 59 6.75 -21.84 -7.99
C ARG A 59 7.00 -20.56 -7.19
N ASP A 60 5.98 -19.74 -6.98
CA ASP A 60 6.08 -18.51 -6.19
C ASP A 60 6.43 -18.80 -4.72
N TRP A 61 5.89 -19.87 -4.13
CA TRP A 61 6.28 -20.32 -2.79
C TRP A 61 7.75 -20.73 -2.73
N VAL A 62 8.23 -21.50 -3.71
CA VAL A 62 9.66 -21.89 -3.80
C VAL A 62 10.54 -20.64 -3.89
N MET A 63 10.19 -19.65 -4.73
CA MET A 63 10.96 -18.42 -4.84
C MET A 63 11.03 -17.64 -3.53
N ARG A 64 9.88 -17.44 -2.86
CA ARG A 64 9.84 -16.74 -1.57
C ARG A 64 10.57 -17.50 -0.46
N PHE A 65 10.47 -18.82 -0.45
CA PHE A 65 11.15 -19.68 0.50
C PHE A 65 12.68 -19.67 0.29
N ASN A 66 13.14 -19.70 -0.96
CA ASN A 66 14.55 -19.58 -1.27
C ASN A 66 15.13 -18.23 -0.84
N GLU A 67 14.38 -17.14 -1.01
CA GLU A 67 14.79 -15.78 -0.65
C GLU A 67 14.79 -15.54 0.87
N ARG A 68 13.75 -15.98 1.58
CA ARG A 68 13.46 -15.56 2.97
C ARG A 68 13.27 -16.71 3.95
N GLY A 69 13.43 -17.95 3.51
CA GLY A 69 13.21 -19.15 4.33
C GLY A 69 11.72 -19.35 4.70
N PRO A 70 11.44 -20.05 5.82
CA PRO A 70 10.08 -20.33 6.28
C PRO A 70 9.21 -19.09 6.48
N GLU A 71 9.81 -17.95 6.85
CA GLU A 71 9.12 -16.67 7.05
C GLU A 71 8.60 -16.08 5.72
N GLY A 72 9.26 -16.39 4.60
CA GLY A 72 8.79 -16.02 3.26
C GLY A 72 7.46 -16.66 2.86
N LEU A 73 7.03 -17.69 3.58
CA LEU A 73 5.75 -18.38 3.36
C LEU A 73 4.61 -17.83 4.21
N ILE A 74 4.86 -16.83 5.04
CA ILE A 74 3.81 -16.07 5.74
C ILE A 74 3.30 -14.97 4.79
N ASP A 75 1.98 -14.80 4.73
CA ASP A 75 1.42 -13.67 3.99
C ASP A 75 1.79 -12.36 4.69
N GLY A 76 2.56 -11.53 4.01
CA GLY A 76 2.78 -10.16 4.43
C GLY A 76 1.50 -9.34 4.29
N LYS A 77 1.42 -8.22 5.02
CA LYS A 77 0.36 -7.23 4.79
C LYS A 77 0.46 -6.76 3.34
N ALA A 78 -0.60 -6.96 2.56
CA ALA A 78 -0.64 -6.44 1.20
C ALA A 78 -0.32 -4.94 1.23
N PRO A 79 0.51 -4.43 0.29
CA PRO A 79 0.65 -3.00 0.15
C PRO A 79 -0.76 -2.44 -0.03
N GLY A 80 -1.13 -1.44 0.77
CA GLY A 80 -2.44 -0.82 0.67
C GLY A 80 -2.69 -0.28 -0.75
N PRO A 81 -3.92 0.20 -1.01
CA PRO A 81 -4.19 0.86 -2.29
C PRO A 81 -3.14 1.94 -2.55
N LYS A 82 -2.59 1.96 -3.77
CA LYS A 82 -1.66 3.01 -4.19
C LYS A 82 -2.35 4.35 -3.98
N SER A 83 -1.65 5.31 -3.37
CA SER A 83 -2.21 6.66 -3.26
C SER A 83 -2.49 7.20 -4.66
N LEU A 84 -3.58 7.95 -4.78
CA LEU A 84 -4.02 8.54 -6.06
C LEU A 84 -3.02 9.56 -6.60
N LEU A 85 -2.28 10.23 -5.72
CA LEU A 85 -1.24 11.17 -6.12
C LEU A 85 0.14 10.49 -5.99
N ASN A 86 0.95 10.59 -7.03
CA ASN A 86 2.35 10.20 -6.96
C ASN A 86 3.21 11.32 -6.32
N ASP A 87 4.46 11.02 -6.01
CA ASP A 87 5.34 11.96 -5.30
C ASP A 87 5.59 13.24 -6.09
N GLN A 88 5.70 13.15 -7.41
CA GLN A 88 5.87 14.32 -8.27
C GLN A 88 4.63 15.24 -8.20
N GLN A 89 3.42 14.66 -8.29
CA GLN A 89 2.17 15.41 -8.18
C GLN A 89 2.02 16.07 -6.81
N ARG A 90 2.46 15.40 -5.73
CA ARG A 90 2.49 15.99 -4.38
C ARG A 90 3.38 17.22 -4.31
N VAL A 91 4.57 17.17 -4.93
CA VAL A 91 5.50 18.32 -4.98
C VAL A 91 4.87 19.50 -5.71
N VAL A 92 4.18 19.28 -6.83
CA VAL A 92 3.52 20.37 -7.55
C VAL A 92 2.31 20.91 -6.77
N LEU A 93 1.51 20.03 -6.16
CA LEU A 93 0.38 20.41 -5.32
C LEU A 93 0.85 21.27 -4.12
N ALA A 94 1.95 20.90 -3.47
CA ALA A 94 2.54 21.68 -2.39
C ALA A 94 2.88 23.11 -2.85
N LYS A 95 3.56 23.25 -4.00
CA LYS A 95 3.88 24.57 -4.58
C LYS A 95 2.62 25.39 -4.88
N ALA A 96 1.57 24.77 -5.39
CA ALA A 96 0.31 25.45 -5.68
C ALA A 96 -0.40 25.93 -4.39
N ILE A 97 -0.35 25.13 -3.32
CA ILE A 97 -0.89 25.50 -2.00
C ILE A 97 -0.10 26.66 -1.41
N GLU A 98 1.23 26.60 -1.43
CA GLU A 98 2.13 27.63 -0.88
C GLU A 98 2.04 28.95 -1.63
N ARG A 99 1.98 28.90 -2.98
CA ARG A 99 1.79 30.08 -3.82
C ARG A 99 0.44 30.77 -3.56
N GLY A 100 -0.57 29.98 -3.14
CA GLY A 100 -1.95 30.44 -3.09
C GLY A 100 -2.60 30.54 -4.48
N PRO A 101 -3.92 30.78 -4.53
CA PRO A 101 -4.63 30.93 -5.79
C PRO A 101 -4.32 32.29 -6.42
N THR A 102 -4.33 32.31 -7.74
CA THR A 102 -4.24 33.49 -8.58
C THR A 102 -5.67 33.89 -8.95
N PRO A 103 -6.28 34.91 -8.33
CA PRO A 103 -7.74 35.11 -8.38
C PRO A 103 -8.33 35.23 -9.80
N TYR A 104 -7.58 35.82 -10.73
CA TYR A 104 -8.04 35.99 -12.11
C TYR A 104 -7.91 34.73 -12.98
N LEU A 105 -7.08 33.75 -12.59
CA LEU A 105 -6.96 32.45 -13.27
C LEU A 105 -7.82 31.39 -12.59
N ASP A 106 -7.73 31.31 -11.27
CA ASP A 106 -8.29 30.24 -10.47
C ASP A 106 -9.72 30.56 -9.96
N GLY A 107 -10.17 31.81 -10.11
CA GLY A 107 -11.52 32.26 -9.73
C GLY A 107 -11.80 32.29 -8.22
N VAL A 108 -10.78 32.02 -7.39
CA VAL A 108 -10.90 31.95 -5.93
C VAL A 108 -9.82 32.77 -5.23
N VAL A 109 -10.18 33.34 -4.08
CA VAL A 109 -9.25 34.15 -3.26
C VAL A 109 -8.50 33.30 -2.23
N ARG A 110 -9.06 32.13 -1.88
CA ARG A 110 -8.40 31.13 -1.04
C ARG A 110 -8.69 29.74 -1.59
N TRP A 111 -7.72 28.85 -1.44
CA TRP A 111 -7.96 27.44 -1.72
C TRP A 111 -8.95 26.83 -0.72
N ARG A 112 -10.04 26.25 -1.22
CA ARG A 112 -10.82 25.22 -0.54
C ARG A 112 -10.38 23.85 -1.07
N LEU A 113 -10.76 22.79 -0.36
CA LEU A 113 -10.47 21.42 -0.80
C LEU A 113 -11.16 21.10 -2.13
N CYS A 114 -12.39 21.55 -2.34
CA CYS A 114 -13.08 21.41 -3.63
C CYS A 114 -12.31 22.11 -4.77
N ASP A 115 -11.78 23.30 -4.54
CA ASP A 115 -11.01 24.06 -5.53
C ASP A 115 -9.71 23.33 -5.89
N LEU A 116 -8.98 22.81 -4.88
CA LEU A 116 -7.76 22.03 -5.12
C LEU A 116 -8.06 20.68 -5.80
N ALA A 117 -9.21 20.05 -5.51
CA ALA A 117 -9.62 18.83 -6.20
C ALA A 117 -9.89 19.09 -7.68
N GLN A 118 -10.57 20.21 -8.00
CA GLN A 118 -10.79 20.66 -9.36
C GLN A 118 -9.46 20.98 -10.06
N TRP A 119 -8.57 21.73 -9.40
CA TRP A 119 -7.25 22.06 -9.94
C TRP A 119 -6.40 20.81 -10.22
N ILE A 120 -6.42 19.79 -9.35
CA ILE A 120 -5.75 18.50 -9.58
C ILE A 120 -6.32 17.79 -10.81
N TRP A 121 -7.63 17.85 -11.02
CA TRP A 121 -8.25 17.30 -12.23
C TRP A 121 -7.79 18.07 -13.48
N GLU A 122 -7.73 19.39 -13.41
CA GLU A 122 -7.30 20.27 -14.50
C GLU A 122 -5.83 20.09 -14.87
N GLU A 123 -4.96 19.90 -13.89
CA GLU A 123 -3.52 19.76 -14.10
C GLU A 123 -3.12 18.32 -14.44
N PHE A 124 -3.69 17.32 -13.76
CA PHE A 124 -3.22 15.93 -13.84
C PHE A 124 -4.24 14.92 -14.36
N ARG A 125 -5.51 15.32 -14.57
CA ARG A 125 -6.63 14.41 -14.90
C ARG A 125 -6.79 13.27 -13.88
N VAL A 126 -6.48 13.54 -12.62
CA VAL A 126 -6.70 12.63 -11.49
C VAL A 126 -7.92 13.11 -10.72
N SER A 127 -8.96 12.28 -10.61
CA SER A 127 -10.14 12.60 -9.81
C SER A 127 -9.91 12.20 -8.36
N VAL A 128 -9.94 13.17 -7.44
CA VAL A 128 -9.70 12.96 -6.01
C VAL A 128 -10.88 13.54 -5.23
N SER A 129 -11.45 12.76 -4.30
CA SER A 129 -12.48 13.28 -3.40
C SER A 129 -11.89 14.28 -2.39
N GLU A 130 -12.69 15.23 -1.92
CA GLU A 130 -12.25 16.20 -0.89
C GLU A 130 -11.72 15.50 0.38
N GLN A 131 -12.30 14.35 0.75
CA GLN A 131 -11.85 13.58 1.91
C GLN A 131 -10.45 12.98 1.69
N THR A 132 -10.19 12.40 0.51
CA THR A 132 -8.88 11.88 0.15
C THR A 132 -7.85 13.01 0.09
N LEU A 133 -8.21 14.12 -0.55
CA LEU A 133 -7.34 15.29 -0.64
C LEU A 133 -7.02 15.89 0.75
N SER A 134 -8.01 15.95 1.64
CA SER A 134 -7.80 16.37 3.03
C SER A 134 -6.79 15.48 3.77
N ARG A 135 -6.84 14.16 3.56
CA ARG A 135 -5.87 13.21 4.15
C ARG A 135 -4.48 13.41 3.55
N GLU A 136 -4.37 13.53 2.23
CA GLU A 136 -3.09 13.76 1.54
C GLU A 136 -2.44 15.08 2.01
N VAL A 137 -3.19 16.18 1.99
CA VAL A 137 -2.70 17.50 2.41
C VAL A 137 -2.28 17.52 3.88
N ARG A 138 -3.00 16.80 4.77
CA ARG A 138 -2.58 16.62 6.17
C ARG A 138 -1.31 15.78 6.32
N ALA A 139 -1.16 14.73 5.52
CA ALA A 139 0.03 13.88 5.51
C ALA A 139 1.26 14.65 5.01
N MET A 140 1.08 15.59 4.10
CA MET A 140 2.10 16.56 3.66
C MET A 140 2.39 17.67 4.70
N GLY A 141 1.74 17.65 5.87
CA GLY A 141 2.00 18.61 6.97
C GLY A 141 1.08 19.83 7.00
N TYR A 142 0.27 20.07 5.98
CA TYR A 142 -0.62 21.22 5.95
C TYR A 142 -1.80 21.08 6.93
N ARG A 143 -2.29 22.22 7.41
CA ARG A 143 -3.45 22.32 8.29
C ARG A 143 -4.39 23.41 7.78
N LYS A 144 -5.69 23.23 8.03
CA LYS A 144 -6.69 24.24 7.69
C LYS A 144 -6.44 25.48 8.55
N LEU A 145 -6.10 26.58 7.91
CA LEU A 145 -6.12 27.89 8.54
C LEU A 145 -7.59 28.32 8.69
N ALA A 146 -8.05 28.42 9.93
CA ALA A 146 -9.34 29.00 10.26
C ALA A 146 -9.08 30.35 10.92
N ALA A 147 -9.75 31.40 10.43
CA ALA A 147 -9.78 32.67 11.16
C ALA A 147 -10.41 32.44 12.53
N ARG A 148 -9.88 33.11 13.57
CA ARG A 148 -10.49 33.08 14.90
C ARG A 148 -11.94 33.57 14.78
N PRO A 149 -12.95 32.81 15.22
CA PRO A 149 -14.33 33.26 15.19
C PRO A 149 -14.45 34.59 15.95
N LYS A 150 -14.87 35.66 15.27
CA LYS A 150 -15.23 36.91 15.95
C LYS A 150 -16.62 36.73 16.55
N HIS A 151 -16.74 37.01 17.85
CA HIS A 151 -18.02 36.95 18.56
C HIS A 151 -18.96 38.02 18.00
N HIS A 152 -20.20 37.66 17.68
CA HIS A 152 -21.19 38.55 17.05
C HIS A 152 -21.61 39.74 17.93
N ALA A 153 -21.27 39.73 19.22
CA ALA A 153 -21.50 40.85 20.15
C ALA A 153 -20.32 41.82 20.29
N GLN A 154 -19.37 41.83 19.34
CA GLN A 154 -18.30 42.85 19.35
C GLN A 154 -18.85 44.17 18.79
N ASP A 155 -18.82 45.21 19.62
CA ASP A 155 -19.32 46.55 19.32
C ASP A 155 -18.60 47.16 18.10
N PRO A 156 -19.31 47.57 17.04
CA PRO A 156 -18.70 48.15 15.83
C PRO A 156 -17.98 49.48 16.07
N GLN A 157 -18.11 50.11 17.25
CA GLN A 157 -17.44 51.38 17.58
C GLN A 157 -16.13 51.25 18.37
N ALA A 158 -15.66 50.04 18.67
CA ALA A 158 -14.41 49.84 19.43
C ALA A 158 -13.15 49.75 18.56
N ILE A 159 -12.99 50.65 17.58
CA ILE A 159 -11.73 50.84 16.85
C ILE A 159 -11.45 52.36 16.79
N GLU A 160 -10.55 52.82 17.65
CA GLU A 160 -9.70 54.01 17.44
C GLU A 160 -8.25 53.52 17.38
#